data_AF-A0A7S1L181-F1
#
_entry.id   AF-A0A7S1L181-F1
#
_cell.length_a   1.000
_cell.length_b   1.000
_cell.length_c   1.000
_cell.angle_alpha   90.00
_cell.angle_beta   90.00
_cell.angle_gamma   90.00
#
_symmetry.space_group_name_H-M   'P 1'
#
loop_
_entity.id
_entity.type
_entity.pdbx_description
1 polymer ?
#
loop_
_entity_poly.entity_id
_entity_poly.type
_entity_poly.pdbx_seq_one_letter_code
_entity_poly.pdbx_strand_id
1 'polypeptide(L)'
;GRWAAHPRMDSLLSGCRSDLGRGACVLGNVAGLCSTALWFVVLLPQILHNCRRKSVQGLSYAWSVANFLASFINLFYVLRLNLPAYVRISAVYMPIMEYVIVLQFVSYGSTRLYGFRAVAISGVVGAYALANIVHWEGLFDFA
;
A
#
# COMPACT_ATOMS: atom_id res chain seq x y z
N GLY A 1 4.56 -40.78 -5.75
CA GLY A 1 3.88 -39.58 -6.27
C GLY A 1 2.78 -39.15 -5.33
N ARG A 2 3.04 -38.09 -4.54
CA ARG A 2 2.12 -37.23 -3.78
C ARG A 2 2.91 -36.64 -2.61
N TRP A 3 3.59 -35.53 -2.87
CA TRP A 3 4.03 -34.65 -1.79
C TRP A 3 2.78 -33.91 -1.33
N ALA A 4 2.19 -34.35 -0.22
CA ALA A 4 1.17 -33.57 0.46
C ALA A 4 1.81 -32.24 0.85
N ALA A 5 1.35 -31.14 0.25
CA ALA A 5 1.82 -29.81 0.58
C ALA A 5 1.53 -29.56 2.07
N HIS A 6 2.53 -29.05 2.78
CA HIS A 6 2.40 -28.70 4.19
C HIS A 6 1.42 -27.50 4.29
N PRO A 7 0.58 -27.34 5.33
CA PRO A 7 -0.47 -26.30 5.37
C PRO A 7 0.03 -24.85 5.18
N ARG A 8 1.32 -24.61 5.47
CA ARG A 8 2.01 -23.32 5.23
C ARG A 8 2.32 -23.03 3.76
N MET A 9 2.46 -24.07 2.92
CA MET A 9 2.69 -23.93 1.48
C MET A 9 1.39 -23.66 0.73
N ASP A 10 0.26 -24.19 1.19
CA ASP A 10 -1.06 -23.93 0.57
C ASP A 10 -1.44 -22.44 0.62
N SER A 11 -1.04 -21.74 1.69
CA SER A 11 -1.24 -20.30 1.84
C SER A 11 -0.30 -19.44 0.98
N LEU A 12 0.83 -19.98 0.51
CA LEU A 12 1.69 -19.31 -0.47
C LEU A 12 1.30 -19.61 -1.92
N LEU A 13 0.56 -20.71 -2.14
CA LEU A 13 0.03 -21.10 -3.44
C LEU A 13 -1.38 -20.54 -3.70
N SER A 14 -2.07 -20.04 -2.66
CA SER A 14 -3.40 -19.44 -2.78
C SER A 14 -3.34 -18.17 -3.64
N GLY A 15 -3.92 -18.22 -4.84
CA GLY A 15 -3.93 -17.11 -5.79
C GLY A 15 -2.85 -17.19 -6.89
N CYS A 16 -2.09 -18.29 -6.97
CA CYS A 16 -1.16 -18.47 -8.06
C CYS A 16 -1.84 -18.87 -9.37
N ARG A 17 -1.41 -18.20 -10.44
CA ARG A 17 -1.91 -18.41 -11.79
C ARG A 17 -1.41 -19.77 -12.31
N SER A 18 -2.30 -20.50 -12.98
CA SER A 18 -2.09 -21.90 -13.40
C SER A 18 -1.08 -22.07 -14.54
N ASP A 19 -0.72 -20.99 -15.21
CA ASP A 19 0.33 -20.89 -16.24
C ASP A 19 1.75 -20.80 -15.65
N LEU A 20 1.88 -20.45 -14.36
CA LEU A 20 3.17 -20.25 -13.70
C LEU A 20 3.61 -21.48 -12.90
N GLY A 21 4.87 -21.89 -13.05
CA GLY A 21 5.43 -23.01 -12.30
C GLY A 21 5.36 -22.80 -10.79
N ARG A 22 5.04 -23.85 -10.02
CA ARG A 22 4.87 -23.81 -8.54
C ARG A 22 6.06 -23.15 -7.82
N GLY A 23 7.28 -23.38 -8.29
CA GLY A 23 8.48 -22.76 -7.71
C GLY A 23 8.53 -21.24 -7.89
N ALA A 24 8.19 -20.73 -9.08
CA ALA A 24 8.16 -19.30 -9.36
C ALA A 24 7.06 -18.58 -8.55
N CYS A 25 5.90 -19.22 -8.39
CA CYS A 25 4.82 -18.76 -7.53
C CYS A 25 5.27 -18.58 -6.06
N VAL A 26 5.91 -19.59 -5.48
CA VAL A 26 6.38 -19.52 -4.08
C VAL A 26 7.46 -18.46 -3.92
N LEU A 27 8.42 -18.39 -4.86
CA LEU A 27 9.46 -17.36 -4.87
C LEU A 27 8.87 -15.95 -4.94
N GLY A 28 7.87 -15.71 -5.80
CA GLY A 28 7.20 -14.42 -5.93
C GLY A 28 6.51 -13.97 -4.64
N ASN A 29 5.77 -14.88 -3.98
CA ASN A 29 5.09 -14.57 -2.73
C ASN A 29 6.07 -14.31 -1.57
N VAL A 30 7.13 -15.10 -1.46
CA VAL A 30 8.18 -14.89 -0.43
C VAL A 30 8.93 -13.59 -0.67
N ALA A 31 9.33 -13.32 -1.92
CA ALA A 31 9.98 -12.06 -2.28
C ALA A 31 9.08 -10.85 -2.00
N GLY A 32 7.78 -10.96 -2.29
CA GLY A 32 6.78 -9.94 -1.94
C GLY A 32 6.68 -9.68 -0.44
N LEU A 33 6.60 -10.74 0.37
CA LEU A 33 6.60 -10.63 1.84
C LEU A 33 7.88 -9.98 2.38
N CYS A 34 9.05 -10.40 1.89
CA CYS A 34 10.33 -9.80 2.26
C CYS A 34 10.40 -8.32 1.88
N SER A 35 9.97 -7.97 0.67
CA SER A 35 9.92 -6.58 0.21
C SER A 35 9.03 -5.71 1.09
N THR A 36 7.84 -6.21 1.44
CA THR A 36 6.89 -5.55 2.35
C THR A 36 7.53 -5.30 3.72
N ALA A 37 8.21 -6.30 4.29
CA ALA A 37 8.89 -6.18 5.58
C ALA A 37 10.06 -5.18 5.54
N LEU A 38 10.88 -5.22 4.48
CA LEU A 38 11.99 -4.29 4.29
C LEU A 38 11.47 -2.85 4.19
N TRP A 39 10.40 -2.63 3.43
CA TRP A 39 9.81 -1.29 3.32
C TRP A 39 9.33 -0.78 4.68
N PHE A 40 8.71 -1.64 5.48
CA PHE A 40 8.30 -1.26 6.83
C PHE A 40 9.49 -0.82 7.71
N VAL A 41 10.59 -1.59 7.66
CA VAL A 41 11.82 -1.31 8.40
C VAL A 41 12.53 -0.05 7.91
N VAL A 42 12.33 0.37 6.66
CA VAL A 42 12.89 1.63 6.13
C VAL A 42 12.06 2.84 6.56
N LEU A 43 10.74 2.75 6.53
CA LEU A 43 9.86 3.88 6.88
C LEU A 43 9.91 4.22 8.38
N LEU A 44 9.94 3.20 9.24
CA LEU A 44 9.92 3.40 10.69
C LEU A 44 11.08 4.27 11.22
N PRO A 45 12.37 3.99 10.93
CA PRO A 45 13.48 4.81 11.37
C PRO A 45 13.44 6.20 10.74
N GLN A 46 12.95 6.35 9.51
CA GLN A 46 12.78 7.66 8.87
C GLN A 46 11.77 8.53 9.64
N ILE A 47 10.62 7.97 10.00
CA ILE A 47 9.60 8.64 10.80
C ILE A 47 10.16 9.03 12.17
N LEU A 48 10.85 8.10 12.84
CA LEU A 48 11.45 8.35 14.16
C LEU A 48 12.52 9.44 14.10
N HIS A 49 13.36 9.43 13.07
CA HIS A 49 14.42 10.42 12.88
C HIS A 49 13.85 11.83 12.66
N ASN A 50 12.82 11.95 11.82
CA ASN A 50 12.09 13.21 11.60
C ASN A 50 11.43 13.70 12.90
N CYS A 51 10.85 12.79 13.71
CA CYS A 51 10.30 13.12 15.03
C CYS A 51 11.37 13.65 15.99
N ARG A 52 12.56 13.04 16.02
CA ARG A 52 13.68 13.46 16.88
C ARG A 52 14.27 14.79 16.45
N ARG A 53 14.43 15.02 15.14
CA ARG A 53 14.95 16.29 14.61
C ARG A 53 13.93 17.42 14.59
N LYS A 54 12.63 17.11 14.73
CA LYS A 54 11.53 18.08 14.58
C LYS A 54 11.61 18.86 13.25
N SER A 55 12.18 18.24 12.22
CA SER A 55 12.41 18.85 10.91
C SER A 55 12.28 17.78 9.83
N VAL A 56 11.71 18.19 8.70
CA VAL A 56 11.54 17.40 7.48
C VAL A 56 12.46 17.88 6.35
N GLN A 57 13.51 18.65 6.68
CA GLN A 57 14.53 19.06 5.71
C GLN A 57 15.23 17.83 5.11
N GLY A 58 15.16 17.70 3.79
CA GLY A 58 15.73 16.59 3.02
C GLY A 58 14.70 15.57 2.52
N LEU A 59 13.43 15.66 2.95
CA LEU A 59 12.37 14.81 2.43
C LEU A 59 11.54 15.52 1.35
N SER A 60 11.31 14.84 0.22
CA SER A 60 10.51 15.40 -0.88
C SER A 60 9.02 15.40 -0.54
N TYR A 61 8.44 16.59 -0.50
CA TYR A 61 7.01 16.79 -0.28
C TYR A 61 6.16 16.11 -1.35
N ALA A 62 6.48 16.31 -2.64
CA ALA A 62 5.73 15.72 -3.74
C ALA A 62 5.77 14.19 -3.71
N TRP A 63 6.90 13.61 -3.32
CA TRP A 63 7.04 12.16 -3.18
C TRP A 63 6.14 11.62 -2.07
N SER A 64 6.10 12.25 -0.90
CA SER A 64 5.22 11.80 0.20
C SER A 64 3.74 11.89 -0.16
N VAL A 65 3.32 12.96 -0.84
CA VAL A 65 1.91 13.09 -1.29
C VAL A 65 1.56 12.04 -2.35
N ALA A 66 2.46 11.76 -3.30
CA ALA A 66 2.25 10.73 -4.30
C ALA A 66 2.14 9.33 -3.67
N ASN A 67 2.99 9.00 -2.69
CA ASN A 67 2.91 7.72 -1.98
C ASN A 67 1.65 7.60 -1.12
N PHE A 68 1.22 8.68 -0.47
CA PHE A 68 -0.03 8.69 0.26
C PHE A 68 -1.22 8.41 -0.66
N LEU A 69 -1.27 9.08 -1.82
CA LEU A 69 -2.32 8.87 -2.82
C LEU A 69 -2.34 7.45 -3.37
N ALA A 70 -1.17 6.92 -3.75
CA ALA A 70 -1.04 5.56 -4.25
C ALA A 70 -1.46 4.52 -3.20
N SER A 71 -1.07 4.72 -1.94
CA SER A 71 -1.44 3.83 -0.83
C SER A 71 -2.95 3.84 -0.57
N PHE A 72 -3.60 4.98 -0.74
CA PHE A 72 -5.04 5.12 -0.58
C PHE A 72 -5.82 4.39 -1.70
N ILE A 73 -5.37 4.52 -2.95
CA ILE A 73 -5.92 3.75 -4.08
C ILE A 73 -5.71 2.24 -3.86
N ASN A 74 -4.52 1.84 -3.40
CA ASN A 74 -4.20 0.44 -3.11
C ASN A 74 -5.09 -0.17 -2.03
N LEU A 75 -5.38 0.59 -0.96
CA LEU A 75 -6.32 0.16 0.09
C LEU A 75 -7.69 -0.20 -0.50
N PHE A 76 -8.25 0.63 -1.37
CA PHE A 76 -9.55 0.35 -1.97
C PHE A 76 -9.54 -0.84 -2.93
N TYR A 77 -8.47 -0.99 -3.72
CA TYR A 77 -8.31 -2.11 -4.62
C TYR A 77 -8.27 -3.44 -3.85
N VAL A 78 -7.56 -3.47 -2.72
CA VAL A 78 -7.46 -4.64 -1.83
C VAL A 78 -8.76 -4.96 -1.10
N LEU A 79 -9.57 -3.96 -0.74
CA LEU A 79 -10.88 -4.19 -0.13
C LEU A 79 -11.86 -4.88 -1.08
N ARG A 80 -11.64 -4.80 -2.39
CA ARG A 80 -12.51 -5.37 -3.42
C ARG A 80 -12.01 -6.68 -4.00
N LEU A 81 -10.69 -6.89 -4.05
CA LEU A 81 -10.08 -8.04 -4.71
C LEU A 81 -9.43 -9.00 -3.73
N ASN A 82 -9.58 -10.30 -3.98
CA ASN A 82 -8.88 -11.36 -3.24
C ASN A 82 -7.43 -11.47 -3.72
N LEU A 83 -6.62 -10.50 -3.33
CA LEU A 83 -5.18 -10.42 -3.62
C LEU A 83 -4.35 -11.23 -2.61
N PRO A 84 -3.11 -11.63 -2.98
CA PRO A 84 -2.21 -12.37 -2.09
C PRO A 84 -1.89 -11.58 -0.81
N ALA A 85 -1.60 -12.32 0.27
CA ALA A 85 -1.53 -11.80 1.64
C ALA A 85 -0.54 -10.63 1.81
N TYR A 86 0.59 -10.62 1.10
CA TYR A 86 1.59 -9.56 1.21
C TYR A 86 1.08 -8.19 0.76
N VAL A 87 0.23 -8.15 -0.29
CA VAL A 87 -0.41 -6.92 -0.79
C VAL A 87 -1.47 -6.45 0.20
N ARG A 88 -2.18 -7.40 0.81
CA ARG A 88 -3.22 -7.10 1.80
C ARG A 88 -2.65 -6.49 3.08
N ILE A 89 -1.51 -7.01 3.53
CA ILE A 89 -0.79 -6.47 4.68
C ILE A 89 -0.26 -5.07 4.37
N SER A 90 0.37 -4.87 3.20
CA SER A 90 0.91 -3.55 2.80
C SER A 90 -0.17 -2.49 2.63
N ALA A 91 -1.32 -2.86 2.09
CA ALA A 91 -2.45 -1.95 1.91
C ALA A 91 -2.98 -1.33 3.22
N VAL A 92 -2.78 -1.98 4.37
CA VAL A 92 -3.23 -1.44 5.67
C VAL A 92 -2.19 -0.54 6.30
N TYR A 93 -0.93 -0.98 6.43
CA TYR A 93 0.06 -0.20 7.18
C TYR A 93 0.64 0.98 6.36
N MET A 94 0.73 0.86 5.03
CA MET A 94 1.31 1.90 4.16
C MET A 94 0.54 3.23 4.27
N PRO A 95 -0.80 3.29 4.10
CA PRO A 95 -1.51 4.56 4.20
C PRO A 95 -1.39 5.17 5.60
N ILE A 96 -1.28 4.36 6.66
CA ILE A 96 -1.07 4.85 8.03
C ILE A 96 0.30 5.52 8.15
N MET A 97 1.37 4.88 7.68
CA MET A 97 2.72 5.45 7.77
C MET A 97 2.89 6.69 6.90
N GLU A 98 2.35 6.68 5.68
CA GLU A 98 2.37 7.85 4.79
C GLU A 98 1.56 9.02 5.37
N TYR A 99 0.42 8.75 6.01
CA TYR A 99 -0.34 9.77 6.74
C TYR A 99 0.49 10.41 7.86
N VAL A 100 1.23 9.59 8.63
CA VAL A 100 2.12 10.09 9.69
C VAL A 100 3.21 11.00 9.09
N ILE A 101 3.80 10.65 7.95
CA ILE A 101 4.81 11.48 7.26
C ILE A 101 4.19 12.81 6.81
N VAL A 102 2.99 12.80 6.22
CA VAL A 102 2.29 14.02 5.82
C VAL A 102 1.97 14.90 7.05
N LEU A 103 1.58 14.31 8.18
CA LEU A 103 1.38 15.04 9.44
C LEU A 103 2.68 15.67 9.97
N GLN A 104 3.82 15.01 9.82
CA GLN A 104 5.13 15.59 10.16
C GLN A 104 5.44 16.81 9.27
N PHE A 105 5.10 16.77 7.98
CA PHE A 105 5.24 17.91 7.08
C PHE A 105 4.38 19.10 7.48
N VAL A 106 3.12 18.87 7.89
CA VAL A 106 2.21 19.93 8.37
C VAL A 106 2.68 20.52 9.71
N SER A 107 3.24 19.67 10.58
CA SER A 107 3.64 20.08 11.93
C SER A 107 4.98 20.83 11.95
N TYR A 108 5.97 20.34 11.20
CA TYR A 108 7.36 20.83 11.23
C TYR A 108 7.73 21.73 10.04
N GLY A 109 6.92 21.79 8.97
CA GLY A 109 7.19 22.59 7.79
C GLY A 109 6.42 23.92 7.74
N SER A 110 7.04 24.96 7.18
CA SER A 110 6.35 26.23 6.83
C SER A 110 5.28 26.03 5.73
N THR A 111 5.29 24.89 5.05
CA THR A 111 4.40 24.46 3.96
C THR A 111 3.07 23.87 4.47
N ARG A 112 2.59 24.34 5.63
CA ARG A 112 1.43 23.81 6.37
C ARG A 112 0.15 23.75 5.53
N LEU A 113 -0.10 24.78 4.70
CA LEU A 113 -1.26 24.85 3.79
C LEU A 113 -1.21 23.80 2.67
N TYR A 114 -0.03 23.45 2.19
CA TYR A 114 0.12 22.45 1.13
C TYR A 114 -0.23 21.07 1.65
N GLY A 115 0.24 20.70 2.85
CA GLY A 115 -0.09 19.39 3.46
C GLY A 115 -1.60 19.19 3.66
N PHE A 116 -2.34 20.22 4.09
CA PHE A 116 -3.81 20.15 4.15
C PHE A 116 -4.44 19.93 2.77
N ARG A 117 -3.95 20.64 1.74
CA ARG A 117 -4.42 20.46 0.35
C ARG A 117 -4.13 19.05 -0.15
N ALA A 118 -2.98 18.48 0.16
CA ALA A 118 -2.65 17.11 -0.21
C ALA A 118 -3.60 16.07 0.41
N VAL A 119 -3.87 16.17 1.72
CA VAL A 119 -4.81 15.27 2.40
C VAL A 119 -6.21 15.38 1.80
N ALA A 120 -6.66 16.60 1.53
CA ALA A 120 -7.96 16.84 0.88
C ALA A 120 -8.00 16.25 -0.54
N ILE A 121 -6.96 16.48 -1.36
CA ILE A 121 -6.86 15.93 -2.73
C ILE A 121 -6.86 14.41 -2.71
N SER A 122 -6.10 13.76 -1.82
CA SER A 122 -6.10 12.30 -1.70
C SER A 122 -7.45 11.73 -1.26
N GLY A 123 -8.19 12.45 -0.41
CA GLY A 123 -9.56 12.06 -0.05
C GLY A 123 -10.51 12.15 -1.24
N VAL A 124 -10.42 13.23 -2.04
CA VAL A 124 -11.23 13.41 -3.25
C VAL A 124 -10.90 12.36 -4.32
N VAL A 125 -9.61 12.10 -4.57
CA VAL A 125 -9.19 11.07 -5.54
C VAL A 125 -9.57 9.68 -5.05
N GLY A 126 -9.45 9.39 -3.76
CA GLY A 126 -9.94 8.15 -3.16
C GLY A 126 -11.45 7.96 -3.34
N ALA A 127 -12.23 9.00 -3.07
CA ALA A 127 -13.68 8.99 -3.28
C ALA A 127 -14.06 8.84 -4.76
N TYR A 128 -13.32 9.49 -5.67
CA TYR A 128 -13.52 9.34 -7.11
C TYR A 128 -13.16 7.93 -7.60
N ALA A 129 -12.05 7.36 -7.14
CA ALA A 129 -11.66 5.99 -7.45
C ALA A 129 -12.72 4.99 -6.95
N LEU A 130 -13.23 5.19 -5.73
CA LEU A 130 -14.35 4.42 -5.19
C LEU A 130 -15.60 4.52 -6.04
N ALA A 131 -16.01 5.74 -6.41
CA ALA A 131 -17.19 5.97 -7.22
C ALA A 131 -17.08 5.29 -8.60
N ASN A 132 -15.91 5.36 -9.23
CA ASN A 132 -15.67 4.69 -10.50
C ASN A 132 -15.70 3.17 -10.32
N ILE A 133 -14.97 2.61 -9.34
CA ILE A 133 -14.96 1.15 -9.12
C ILE A 133 -16.38 0.62 -8.83
N VAL A 134 -17.19 1.33 -8.04
CA VAL A 134 -18.60 0.96 -7.80
C VAL A 134 -19.45 1.08 -9.06
N HIS A 135 -19.23 2.11 -9.88
CA HIS A 135 -19.98 2.31 -11.12
C HIS A 135 -19.61 1.29 -12.21
N TRP A 136 -18.35 0.85 -12.26
CA TRP A 136 -17.85 -0.14 -13.22
C TRP A 136 -18.49 -1.53 -13.01
N GLU A 137 -18.98 -1.87 -11.81
CA GLU A 137 -19.74 -3.12 -11.57
C GLU A 137 -21.08 -3.13 -12.32
N GLY A 138 -21.77 -1.98 -12.41
CA GLY A 138 -23.06 -1.89 -13.11
C GLY A 138 -22.98 -1.97 -14.64
N LEU A 139 -21.78 -1.87 -15.21
CA LEU A 139 -21.53 -1.96 -16.66
C LEU A 139 -21.23 -3.40 -17.13
N PHE A 140 -20.83 -4.30 -16.22
CA PHE A 140 -20.53 -5.69 -16.53
C PHE A 140 -21.65 -6.68 -16.15
N ASP A 141 -22.72 -6.22 -15.49
CA ASP A 141 -23.94 -7.01 -15.23
C ASP A 141 -24.86 -7.18 -16.47
N PHE A 142 -24.40 -6.80 -17.68
CA PHE A 142 -25.14 -6.93 -18.94
C PHE A 142 -24.49 -7.88 -19.96
N ALA A 143 -23.63 -8.81 -19.54
CA ALA A 143 -23.05 -9.85 -20.41
C ALA A 143 -23.29 -11.26 -19.87
#